data_AF-A0A1H2VY17-F1
#
_entry.id   AF-A0A1H2VY17-F1
#
_cell.length_a   1.000
_cell.length_b   1.000
_cell.length_c   1.000
_cell.angle_alpha   90.00
_cell.angle_beta   90.00
_cell.angle_gamma   90.00
#
_symmetry.space_group_name_H-M   'P 1'
#
loop_
_entity.id
_entity.type
_entity.pdbx_description
1 polymer ?
#
loop_
_entity_poly.entity_id
_entity_poly.type
_entity_poly.pdbx_seq_one_letter_code
_entity_poly.pdbx_strand_id
1 'polypeptide(L)'
;MSCKFIEKDKIEFKKNQNEKLIAKNSNNNIHTEAGEYEWIHEFKTDLGDSLGDLYIKSINDSIFNSLRILSKKDTIYKIDNLDFWNVNGIDFDIPKNQENFYGYSIRLLGESHVVLSYYRNKGQNIADDLTLYYESNKKVFEIMMAP
;
A
#
# COMPACT_ATOMS: atom_id res chain seq x y z
N MET A 1 17.82 42.79 9.45
CA MET A 1 17.29 41.92 10.53
C MET A 1 16.73 40.67 9.86
N SER A 2 17.39 39.52 10.02
CA SER A 2 17.06 38.27 9.32
C SER A 2 16.20 37.41 10.23
N CYS A 3 14.93 37.23 9.89
CA CYS A 3 14.05 36.28 10.56
C CYS A 3 14.41 34.86 10.11
N LYS A 4 15.05 34.09 11.01
CA LYS A 4 15.14 32.63 10.91
C LYS A 4 13.98 32.04 11.70
N PHE A 5 12.93 31.62 11.01
CA PHE A 5 11.92 30.72 11.57
C PHE A 5 11.60 29.64 10.54
N ILE A 6 11.21 28.48 11.06
CA ILE A 6 10.70 27.29 10.37
C ILE A 6 11.76 26.26 9.99
N GLU A 7 12.06 25.37 10.94
CA GLU A 7 12.61 24.04 10.62
C GLU A 7 12.27 22.97 11.68
N LYS A 8 11.98 23.37 12.93
CA LYS A 8 11.64 22.44 14.01
C LYS A 8 10.25 21.82 13.89
N ASP A 9 9.24 22.59 13.48
CA ASP A 9 7.84 22.13 13.47
C ASP A 9 7.55 21.05 12.42
N LYS A 10 8.31 21.02 11.31
CA LYS A 10 8.16 19.99 10.26
C LYS A 10 8.70 18.62 10.67
N ILE A 11 9.71 18.58 11.54
CA ILE A 11 10.33 17.34 12.00
C ILE A 11 9.44 16.66 13.04
N GLU A 12 8.83 17.46 13.91
CA GLU A 12 7.94 16.96 14.97
C GLU A 12 6.64 16.37 14.39
N PHE A 13 6.11 16.96 13.30
CA PHE A 13 4.91 16.44 12.63
C PHE A 13 5.14 15.06 11.98
N LYS A 14 6.31 14.82 11.37
CA LYS A 14 6.64 13.52 10.74
C LYS A 14 6.86 12.41 11.76
N LYS A 15 7.47 12.74 12.91
CA LYS A 15 7.73 11.75 13.98
C LYS A 15 6.43 11.28 14.63
N ASN A 16 5.48 12.19 14.82
CA ASN A 16 4.20 11.90 15.47
C ASN A 16 3.26 11.03 14.60
N GLN A 17 3.38 11.08 13.27
CA GLN A 17 2.64 10.16 12.39
C GLN A 17 3.22 8.74 12.43
N ASN A 18 4.55 8.59 12.46
CA ASN A 18 5.20 7.29 12.57
C ASN A 18 4.94 6.61 13.94
N GLU A 19 4.92 7.37 15.04
CA GLU A 19 4.62 6.82 16.37
C GLU A 19 3.13 6.45 16.53
N LYS A 20 2.21 7.17 15.87
CA LYS A 20 0.79 6.77 15.80
C LYS A 20 0.53 5.51 14.97
N LEU A 21 1.35 5.25 13.96
CA LEU A 21 1.32 4.01 13.19
C LEU A 21 1.77 2.80 14.03
N ILE A 22 2.75 2.98 14.92
CA ILE A 22 3.27 1.90 15.77
C ILE A 22 2.33 1.60 16.95
N ALA A 23 1.63 2.60 17.49
CA ALA A 23 0.78 2.42 18.69
C ALA A 23 -0.61 1.80 18.43
N LYS A 24 -1.04 1.64 17.17
CA LYS A 24 -2.34 0.99 16.85
C LYS A 24 -2.23 -0.50 16.52
N ASN A 25 -1.02 -1.07 16.50
CA ASN A 25 -0.79 -2.46 16.14
C ASN A 25 -0.83 -3.47 17.31
N SER A 26 -1.43 -3.10 18.44
CA SER A 26 -1.69 -4.06 19.53
C SER A 26 -3.18 -4.31 19.65
N ASN A 27 -3.56 -5.54 19.29
CA ASN A 27 -4.85 -6.19 19.49
C ASN A 27 -5.89 -5.95 18.39
N ASN A 28 -5.76 -6.73 17.31
CA ASN A 28 -6.89 -7.46 16.71
C ASN A 28 -6.35 -8.47 15.69
N ASN A 29 -5.87 -9.62 16.18
CA ASN A 29 -5.68 -10.82 15.36
C ASN A 29 -7.06 -11.35 14.95
N ILE A 30 -7.63 -10.78 13.89
CA ILE A 30 -8.77 -11.36 13.21
C ILE A 30 -8.22 -12.44 12.27
N HIS A 31 -8.15 -13.67 12.79
CA HIS A 31 -7.96 -14.88 11.98
C HIS A 31 -9.15 -15.03 11.04
N THR A 32 -9.00 -14.53 9.81
CA THR A 32 -9.70 -15.08 8.65
C THR A 32 -8.83 -16.21 8.08
N GLU A 33 -9.34 -17.02 7.13
CA GLU A 33 -8.59 -18.12 6.48
C GLU A 33 -7.23 -17.70 5.86
N ALA A 34 -6.92 -16.40 5.90
CA ALA A 34 -5.65 -15.76 5.65
C ALA A 34 -4.77 -15.64 6.92
N GLY A 35 -4.35 -16.76 7.53
CA GLY A 35 -3.40 -16.75 8.66
C GLY A 35 -2.04 -16.10 8.35
N GLU A 36 -1.79 -15.74 7.09
CA GLU A 36 -0.57 -15.11 6.60
C GLU A 36 -0.71 -13.62 6.26
N TYR A 37 -1.91 -13.05 6.32
CA TYR A 37 -2.15 -11.65 5.93
C TYR A 37 -2.47 -10.76 7.13
N GLU A 38 -1.87 -9.58 7.16
CA GLU A 38 -2.03 -8.55 8.19
C GLU A 38 -2.91 -7.43 7.64
N TRP A 39 -3.89 -6.97 8.43
CA TRP A 39 -4.70 -5.81 8.08
C TRP A 39 -3.88 -4.52 8.23
N ILE A 40 -3.96 -3.62 7.25
CA ILE A 40 -3.13 -2.40 7.21
C ILE A 40 -3.98 -1.12 7.18
N HIS A 41 -5.04 -1.10 6.38
CA HIS A 41 -5.78 0.13 6.10
C HIS A 41 -7.20 -0.15 5.63
N GLU A 42 -8.10 0.83 5.80
CA GLU A 42 -9.42 0.83 5.19
C GLU A 42 -9.49 1.99 4.20
N PHE A 43 -9.74 1.70 2.92
CA PHE A 43 -9.94 2.72 1.90
C PHE A 43 -11.37 3.29 1.95
N LYS A 44 -11.50 4.58 1.68
CA LYS A 44 -12.75 5.34 1.71
C LYS A 44 -12.85 6.33 0.55
N THR A 45 -14.08 6.65 0.18
CA THR A 45 -14.38 7.82 -0.67
C THR A 45 -14.21 9.11 0.12
N ASP A 46 -14.19 10.24 -0.58
CA ASP A 46 -14.21 11.58 0.05
C ASP A 46 -15.47 11.83 0.91
N LEU A 47 -16.53 11.03 0.71
CA LEU A 47 -17.75 11.07 1.52
C LEU A 47 -17.69 10.15 2.75
N GLY A 48 -16.61 9.37 2.88
CA GLY A 48 -16.39 8.44 3.99
C GLY A 48 -16.95 7.02 3.76
N ASP A 49 -17.49 6.73 2.58
CA ASP A 49 -17.99 5.38 2.26
C ASP A 49 -16.83 4.40 2.10
N SER A 50 -16.95 3.22 2.70
CA SER A 50 -15.91 2.18 2.64
C SER A 50 -15.77 1.61 1.22
N LEU A 51 -14.53 1.58 0.73
CA LEU A 51 -14.15 1.02 -0.57
C LEU A 51 -13.57 -0.39 -0.43
N GLY A 52 -12.90 -0.67 0.70
CA GLY A 52 -12.36 -1.98 1.01
C GLY A 52 -11.20 -1.93 2.01
N ASP A 53 -10.91 -3.08 2.59
CA ASP A 53 -9.85 -3.29 3.57
C ASP A 53 -8.59 -3.82 2.89
N LEU A 54 -7.46 -3.15 3.13
CA LEU A 54 -6.14 -3.51 2.67
C LEU A 54 -5.47 -4.49 3.63
N TYR A 55 -5.00 -5.59 3.07
CA TYR A 55 -4.20 -6.59 3.75
C TYR A 55 -2.90 -6.87 3.00
N ILE A 56 -1.83 -7.20 3.72
CA ILE A 56 -0.54 -7.59 3.12
C ILE A 56 -0.01 -8.88 3.70
N LYS A 57 0.79 -9.61 2.92
CA LYS A 57 1.62 -10.73 3.38
C LYS A 57 3.07 -10.27 3.49
N SER A 58 3.52 -10.05 4.72
CA SER A 58 4.84 -9.50 5.03
C SER A 58 5.95 -10.53 4.81
N ILE A 59 7.08 -10.10 4.24
CA ILE A 59 8.36 -10.85 4.22
C ILE A 59 9.15 -10.50 5.49
N ASN A 60 9.10 -9.23 5.90
CA ASN A 60 9.66 -8.69 7.13
C ASN A 60 8.86 -7.43 7.53
N ASP A 61 9.28 -6.75 8.60
CA ASP A 61 8.59 -5.58 9.19
C ASP A 61 8.30 -4.42 8.22
N SER A 62 8.97 -4.34 7.08
CA SER A 62 8.85 -3.22 6.14
C SER A 62 8.57 -3.62 4.69
N ILE A 63 8.72 -4.91 4.36
CA ILE A 63 8.64 -5.44 3.00
C ILE A 63 7.59 -6.54 2.95
N PHE A 64 6.73 -6.49 1.95
CA PHE A 64 5.71 -7.50 1.67
C PHE A 64 5.80 -7.99 0.21
N ASN A 65 5.24 -9.16 -0.08
CA ASN A 65 5.22 -9.72 -1.45
C ASN A 65 3.82 -9.90 -2.04
N SER A 66 2.80 -9.88 -1.19
CA SER A 66 1.41 -9.93 -1.63
C SER A 66 0.57 -8.88 -0.92
N LEU A 67 -0.44 -8.39 -1.62
CA LEU A 67 -1.40 -7.42 -1.17
C LEU A 67 -2.79 -7.84 -1.62
N ARG A 68 -3.80 -7.65 -0.77
CA ARG A 68 -5.21 -7.85 -1.12
C ARG A 68 -6.04 -6.69 -0.63
N ILE A 69 -7.00 -6.27 -1.45
CA ILE A 69 -8.08 -5.38 -1.02
C ILE A 69 -9.36 -6.20 -1.01
N LEU A 70 -10.02 -6.26 0.14
CA LEU A 70 -11.27 -6.98 0.33
C LEU A 70 -12.43 -6.00 0.48
N SER A 71 -13.54 -6.26 -0.19
CA SER A 71 -14.82 -5.56 0.04
C SER A 71 -15.89 -6.60 0.30
N LYS A 72 -16.58 -6.50 1.44
CA LYS A 72 -17.60 -7.49 1.86
C LYS A 72 -17.12 -8.95 1.82
N LYS A 73 -15.83 -9.18 2.11
CA LYS A 73 -15.10 -10.47 2.04
C LYS A 73 -14.67 -10.93 0.63
N ASP A 74 -15.07 -10.25 -0.43
CA ASP A 74 -14.60 -10.53 -1.79
C ASP A 74 -13.29 -9.81 -2.07
N THR A 75 -12.36 -10.47 -2.76
CA THR A 75 -11.13 -9.82 -3.23
C THR A 75 -11.43 -8.96 -4.43
N ILE A 76 -11.32 -7.64 -4.28
CA ILE A 76 -11.58 -6.65 -5.34
C ILE A 76 -10.30 -6.17 -6.02
N TYR A 77 -9.16 -6.39 -5.37
CA TYR A 77 -7.85 -6.15 -5.95
C TYR A 77 -6.82 -7.06 -5.28
N LYS A 78 -5.80 -7.49 -6.03
CA LYS A 78 -4.67 -8.20 -5.45
C LYS A 78 -3.37 -7.99 -6.23
N ILE A 79 -2.28 -8.07 -5.48
CA ILE A 79 -0.93 -8.20 -6.00
C ILE A 79 -0.40 -9.51 -5.46
N ASP A 80 0.02 -10.41 -6.34
CA ASP A 80 0.68 -11.65 -5.99
C ASP A 80 2.06 -11.65 -6.67
N ASN A 81 3.11 -11.29 -5.91
CA ASN A 81 4.45 -11.02 -6.45
C ASN A 81 4.45 -9.94 -7.54
N LEU A 82 4.56 -10.32 -8.82
CA LEU A 82 4.64 -9.42 -9.97
C LEU A 82 3.33 -9.30 -10.74
N ASP A 83 2.30 -10.08 -10.38
CA ASP A 83 1.03 -10.09 -11.09
C ASP A 83 0.02 -9.19 -10.35
N PHE A 84 -0.52 -8.18 -11.05
CA PHE A 84 -1.49 -7.22 -10.52
C PHE A 84 -2.86 -7.49 -11.12
N TRP A 85 -3.87 -7.65 -10.27
CA TRP A 85 -5.21 -8.03 -10.69
C TRP A 85 -6.27 -7.16 -10.03
N ASN A 86 -7.23 -6.72 -10.84
CA ASN A 86 -8.48 -6.14 -10.39
C ASN A 86 -9.65 -7.09 -10.73
N VAL A 87 -10.88 -6.68 -10.43
CA VAL A 87 -12.09 -7.48 -10.73
C VAL A 87 -12.30 -7.74 -12.23
N ASN A 88 -11.64 -7.00 -13.12
CA ASN A 88 -11.76 -7.13 -14.57
C ASN A 88 -10.64 -7.99 -15.19
N GLY A 89 -9.63 -8.42 -14.42
CA GLY A 89 -8.51 -9.23 -14.90
C GLY A 89 -7.15 -8.65 -14.54
N ILE A 90 -6.16 -8.85 -15.42
CA ILE A 90 -4.81 -8.30 -15.26
C ILE A 90 -4.90 -6.78 -15.40
N ASP A 91 -4.48 -6.09 -14.36
CA ASP A 91 -4.45 -4.63 -14.31
C ASP A 91 -3.10 -4.08 -14.81
N PHE A 92 -2.03 -4.71 -14.36
CA PHE A 92 -0.66 -4.30 -14.66
C PHE A 92 0.27 -5.52 -14.71
N ASP A 93 1.22 -5.50 -15.63
CA ASP A 93 2.20 -6.58 -15.78
C ASP A 93 3.61 -6.00 -15.67
N ILE A 94 4.37 -6.48 -14.69
CA ILE A 94 5.80 -6.21 -14.61
C ILE A 94 6.50 -7.32 -15.41
N PRO A 95 7.33 -6.97 -16.42
CA PRO A 95 8.02 -7.97 -17.24
C PRO A 95 8.70 -9.04 -16.37
N LYS A 96 8.31 -10.30 -16.57
CA LYS A 96 8.77 -11.44 -15.72
C LYS A 96 10.27 -11.73 -15.82
N ASN A 97 10.96 -11.10 -16.77
CA ASN A 97 12.41 -11.10 -16.91
C ASN A 97 13.12 -10.09 -16.00
N GLN A 98 12.40 -9.39 -15.10
CA GLN A 98 13.00 -8.62 -14.02
C GLN A 98 13.59 -9.57 -12.98
N GLU A 99 14.73 -10.17 -13.34
CA GLU A 99 15.55 -10.92 -12.41
C GLU A 99 15.75 -10.04 -11.17
N ASN A 100 15.48 -10.61 -10.00
CA ASN A 100 15.68 -10.01 -8.68
C ASN A 100 14.52 -9.24 -8.04
N PHE A 101 13.24 -9.50 -8.36
CA PHE A 101 12.14 -9.05 -7.49
C PHE A 101 12.38 -9.45 -6.02
N TYR A 102 12.18 -8.51 -5.10
CA TYR A 102 12.28 -8.76 -3.67
C TYR A 102 10.95 -8.57 -2.95
N GLY A 103 10.25 -7.48 -3.25
CA GLY A 103 8.99 -7.14 -2.58
C GLY A 103 8.63 -5.69 -2.79
N TYR A 104 7.68 -5.23 -1.99
CA TYR A 104 7.18 -3.87 -1.98
C TYR A 104 7.26 -3.29 -0.57
N SER A 105 7.35 -1.96 -0.47
CA SER A 105 7.05 -1.24 0.76
C SER A 105 5.94 -0.22 0.53
N ILE A 106 5.19 0.10 1.59
CA ILE A 106 4.20 1.17 1.54
C ILE A 106 4.92 2.50 1.77
N ARG A 107 4.88 3.40 0.79
CA ARG A 107 5.45 4.75 0.87
C ARG A 107 4.45 5.77 1.41
N LEU A 108 3.19 5.66 0.97
CA LEU A 108 2.11 6.56 1.36
C LEU A 108 0.77 5.80 1.39
N LEU A 109 -0.02 6.04 2.43
CA LEU A 109 -1.42 5.62 2.52
C LEU A 109 -2.30 6.86 2.46
N GLY A 110 -3.21 6.91 1.50
CA GLY A 110 -4.29 7.87 1.41
C GLY A 110 -5.64 7.18 1.51
N GLU A 111 -6.71 7.97 1.65
CA GLU A 111 -8.07 7.43 1.84
C GLU A 111 -8.51 6.57 0.65
N SER A 112 -8.16 6.94 -0.58
CA SER A 112 -8.58 6.23 -1.80
C SER A 112 -7.42 5.63 -2.60
N HIS A 113 -6.19 5.64 -2.05
CA HIS A 113 -5.01 5.19 -2.76
C HIS A 113 -3.87 4.75 -1.83
N VAL A 114 -2.94 3.97 -2.36
CA VAL A 114 -1.68 3.60 -1.72
C VAL A 114 -0.55 3.72 -2.73
N VAL A 115 0.57 4.29 -2.30
CA VAL A 115 1.81 4.38 -3.08
C VAL A 115 2.77 3.32 -2.59
N LEU A 116 3.26 2.50 -3.50
CA LEU A 116 4.13 1.38 -3.26
C LEU A 116 5.49 1.62 -3.91
N SER A 117 6.57 1.41 -3.15
CA SER A 117 7.91 1.35 -3.72
C SER A 117 8.24 -0.10 -4.07
N TYR A 118 8.65 -0.34 -5.32
CA TYR A 118 9.03 -1.66 -5.82
C TYR A 118 10.52 -1.92 -5.59
N TYR A 119 10.85 -3.01 -4.93
CA TYR A 119 12.23 -3.37 -4.59
C TYR A 119 12.74 -4.55 -5.41
N ARG A 120 13.97 -4.38 -5.89
CA ARG A 120 14.80 -5.40 -6.53
C ARG A 120 16.07 -5.67 -5.74
N ASN A 121 16.79 -6.73 -6.11
CA ASN A 121 18.12 -7.05 -5.60
C ASN A 121 18.17 -7.10 -4.07
N LYS A 122 17.26 -7.84 -3.45
CA LYS A 122 17.15 -7.96 -1.99
C LYS A 122 16.98 -6.61 -1.26
N GLY A 123 16.23 -5.69 -1.87
CA GLY A 123 15.95 -4.39 -1.27
C GLY A 123 16.96 -3.28 -1.61
N GLN A 124 17.97 -3.55 -2.44
CA GLN A 124 19.02 -2.58 -2.74
C GLN A 124 18.67 -1.60 -3.86
N ASN A 125 17.78 -1.99 -4.78
CA ASN A 125 17.37 -1.14 -5.91
C ASN A 125 15.87 -0.86 -5.82
N ILE A 126 15.52 0.42 -5.77
CA ILE A 126 14.14 0.90 -5.83
C ILE A 126 13.84 1.29 -7.28
N ALA A 127 12.77 0.77 -7.86
CA ALA A 127 12.24 1.29 -9.13
C ALA A 127 11.27 2.46 -8.87
N ASP A 128 10.67 3.00 -9.93
CA ASP A 128 9.62 4.00 -9.79
C ASP A 128 8.46 3.47 -8.94
N ASP A 129 7.85 4.37 -8.19
CA ASP A 129 6.72 4.02 -7.34
C ASP A 129 5.48 3.68 -8.18
N LEU A 130 4.70 2.74 -7.65
CA LEU A 130 3.43 2.34 -8.20
C LEU A 130 2.33 2.95 -7.33
N THR A 131 1.37 3.64 -7.95
CA THR A 131 0.21 4.17 -7.21
C THR A 131 -1.00 3.30 -7.52
N LEU A 132 -1.48 2.55 -6.53
CA LEU A 132 -2.75 1.86 -6.59
C LEU A 132 -3.84 2.80 -6.09
N TYR A 133 -4.84 3.10 -6.91
CA TYR A 133 -5.89 4.05 -6.56
C TYR A 133 -7.27 3.53 -6.97
N TYR A 134 -8.30 4.05 -6.32
CA TYR A 134 -9.69 3.76 -6.68
C TYR A 134 -10.18 4.71 -7.78
N GLU A 135 -10.49 4.16 -8.95
CA GLU A 135 -11.12 4.89 -10.06
C GLU A 135 -12.64 4.91 -9.87
N SER A 136 -13.18 6.05 -9.44
CA SER A 136 -14.59 6.20 -9.04
C SER A 136 -15.59 5.96 -10.18
N ASN A 137 -15.23 6.30 -11.42
CA ASN A 137 -16.13 6.11 -12.56
C ASN A 137 -16.30 4.64 -12.91
N LYS A 138 -15.20 3.88 -12.83
CA LYS A 138 -15.17 2.44 -13.13
C LYS A 138 -15.52 1.58 -11.92
N LYS A 139 -15.44 2.16 -10.71
CA LYS A 139 -15.62 1.49 -9.42
C LYS A 139 -14.64 0.34 -9.19
N VAL A 140 -13.38 0.52 -9.60
CA VAL A 140 -12.32 -0.49 -9.46
C VAL A 140 -11.03 0.16 -8.96
N PHE A 141 -10.19 -0.64 -8.32
CA PHE A 141 -8.80 -0.25 -8.05
C PHE A 141 -7.92 -0.55 -9.27
N GLU A 142 -7.04 0.38 -9.63
CA GLU A 142 -6.11 0.27 -10.76
C GLU A 142 -4.74 0.89 -10.42
N ILE A 143 -3.67 0.46 -11.10
CA ILE A 143 -2.35 1.10 -11.06
C ILE A 143 -2.33 2.34 -11.96
N MET A 144 -1.99 3.48 -11.37
CA MET A 144 -1.62 4.68 -12.12
C MET A 144 -0.11 4.69 -12.36
N MET A 145 0.28 4.76 -13.64
CA MET A 145 1.65 5.12 -14.01
C MET A 145 1.77 6.64 -14.03
N ALA A 146 2.80 7.18 -13.39
CA ALA A 146 3.20 8.55 -13.65
C ALA A 146 3.60 8.67 -15.14
N PRO A 147 3.13 9.69 -15.87
CA PRO A 147 3.45 9.90 -17.28
C PRO A 147 4.94 10.21 -17.52
#